data_AF-A0A382QCT9-F1
#
_entry.id   AF-A0A382QCT9-F1
#
_cell.length_a   1.000
_cell.length_b   1.000
_cell.length_c   1.000
_cell.angle_alpha   90.00
_cell.angle_beta   90.00
_cell.angle_gamma   90.00
#
_symmetry.space_group_name_H-M   'P 1'
#
loop_
_entity.id
_entity.type
_entity.pdbx_description
1 polymer ?
#
loop_
_entity_poly.entity_id
_entity_poly.type
_entity_poly.pdbx_seq_one_letter_code
_entity_poly.pdbx_strand_id
1 'polypeptide(L)'
;MGILHITIFVFITMITSFSLSQVYAEPIIYDDDYIIEKFATGLQYPTTMYFVGDDILVLEKNTGKVIQVQDNGVIYNEPALDVPVMITGESGLLGIAFASNHIYLYFTESPSGFDKSDTYPISSVNARNVVYQYDWDGEKLTNPILIKELPYFDYGHTGGVITKGQNNEIYFVIGDQEERTTFQNIPVDATYETSSIFKVDTESNNSIELFAMGIRNSFGLAVDPITGYLWDTENGPDKFDELNLVKPGFNSGWISIMGPSDRSDSDLSTLNPKPFENFVYSDPEFSWHRTVG
;
A
#
# COMPACT_ATOMS: atom_id res chain seq x y z
N MET A 1 73.29 -20.89 -23.53
CA MET A 1 71.85 -20.77 -23.80
C MET A 1 71.21 -20.13 -22.57
N GLY A 2 71.17 -18.79 -22.51
CA GLY A 2 70.69 -18.05 -21.34
C GLY A 2 69.22 -17.70 -21.52
N ILE A 3 68.38 -18.05 -20.54
CA ILE A 3 66.94 -17.79 -20.56
C ILE A 3 66.70 -16.35 -20.10
N LEU A 4 66.22 -15.50 -21.02
CA LEU A 4 65.81 -14.14 -20.73
C LEU A 4 64.50 -14.18 -19.92
N HIS A 5 64.52 -13.69 -18.67
CA HIS A 5 63.31 -13.54 -17.87
C HIS A 5 62.74 -12.14 -18.12
N ILE A 6 61.50 -12.08 -18.63
CA ILE A 6 60.73 -10.85 -18.77
C ILE A 6 59.72 -10.82 -17.63
N THR A 7 59.90 -9.90 -16.69
CA THR A 7 58.93 -9.63 -15.63
C THR A 7 57.87 -8.66 -16.17
N ILE A 8 56.63 -9.13 -16.30
CA ILE A 8 55.49 -8.30 -16.68
C ILE A 8 54.83 -7.79 -15.41
N PHE A 9 54.76 -6.47 -15.23
CA PHE A 9 53.93 -5.85 -14.21
C PHE A 9 52.54 -5.58 -14.80
N VAL A 10 51.51 -6.24 -14.26
CA VAL A 10 50.12 -5.94 -14.57
C VAL A 10 49.59 -4.97 -13.51
N PHE A 11 49.32 -3.73 -13.92
CA PHE A 11 48.60 -2.78 -13.08
C PHE A 11 47.10 -2.99 -13.30
N ILE A 12 46.42 -3.56 -12.31
CA ILE A 12 44.96 -3.59 -12.26
C ILE A 12 44.51 -2.29 -11.60
N THR A 13 44.05 -1.33 -12.40
CA THR A 13 43.34 -0.16 -11.89
C THR A 13 41.96 -0.60 -11.40
N MET A 14 41.79 -0.73 -10.08
CA MET A 14 40.47 -0.76 -9.46
C MET A 14 39.82 0.61 -9.67
N ILE A 15 38.87 0.69 -10.60
CA ILE A 15 37.97 1.84 -10.67
C ILE A 15 36.98 1.65 -9.52
N THR A 16 37.23 2.32 -8.40
CA THR A 16 36.22 2.48 -7.36
C THR A 16 35.13 3.40 -7.91
N SER A 17 34.02 2.82 -8.35
CA SER A 17 32.82 3.57 -8.67
C SER A 17 32.31 4.25 -7.40
N PHE A 18 32.62 5.53 -7.22
CA PHE A 18 31.94 6.34 -6.22
C PHE A 18 30.50 6.51 -6.68
N SER A 19 29.57 5.84 -6.00
CA SER A 19 28.16 6.20 -6.08
C SER A 19 28.01 7.59 -5.47
N LEU A 20 27.59 8.56 -6.27
CA LEU A 20 27.09 9.84 -5.75
C LEU A 20 25.87 9.50 -4.90
N SER A 21 26.01 9.57 -3.58
CA SER A 21 24.87 9.62 -2.68
C SER A 21 23.98 10.76 -3.15
N GLN A 22 22.78 10.43 -3.62
CA GLN A 22 21.77 11.41 -4.00
C GLN A 22 21.46 12.22 -2.74
N VAL A 23 21.89 13.49 -2.71
CA VAL A 23 21.62 14.39 -1.59
C VAL A 23 20.17 14.83 -1.76
N TYR A 24 19.26 14.11 -1.11
CA TYR A 24 17.91 14.60 -0.91
C TYR A 24 17.97 15.83 0.00
N ALA A 25 17.16 16.85 -0.29
CA ALA A 25 17.02 17.95 0.63
C ALA A 25 16.47 17.42 1.96
N GLU A 26 17.06 17.85 3.07
CA GLU A 26 16.50 17.56 4.39
C GLU A 26 15.07 18.12 4.47
N PRO A 27 14.15 17.45 5.18
CA PRO A 27 12.81 17.96 5.39
C PRO A 27 12.86 19.37 6.00
N ILE A 28 12.02 20.27 5.49
CA ILE A 28 11.85 21.61 6.05
C ILE A 28 10.65 21.56 6.99
N ILE A 29 10.87 21.91 8.26
CA ILE A 29 9.81 22.05 9.26
C ILE A 29 9.45 23.53 9.33
N TYR A 30 8.16 23.85 9.21
CA TYR A 30 7.65 25.22 9.36
C TYR A 30 7.10 25.51 10.76
N ASP A 31 7.05 24.48 11.59
CA ASP A 31 6.60 24.53 12.97
C ASP A 31 7.79 24.28 13.91
N ASP A 32 8.22 25.33 14.62
CA ASP A 32 9.39 25.31 15.48
C ASP A 32 9.22 24.43 16.73
N ASP A 33 7.98 23.97 17.03
CA ASP A 33 7.70 23.06 18.17
C ASP A 33 8.03 21.59 17.84
N TYR A 34 8.32 21.26 16.56
CA TYR A 34 8.69 19.92 16.14
C TYR A 34 10.18 19.80 15.83
N ILE A 35 10.78 18.70 16.31
CA ILE A 35 12.16 18.33 15.99
C ILE A 35 12.11 17.07 15.12
N ILE A 36 12.81 17.08 13.98
CA ILE A 36 13.05 15.88 13.18
C ILE A 36 14.42 15.31 13.54
N GLU A 37 14.41 14.06 13.97
CA GLU A 37 15.61 13.29 14.23
C GLU A 37 15.60 12.00 13.42
N LYS A 38 16.79 11.58 13.01
CA LYS A 38 16.98 10.28 12.37
C LYS A 38 16.84 9.18 13.42
N PHE A 39 15.78 8.39 13.31
CA PHE A 39 15.50 7.30 14.25
C PHE A 39 16.23 6.00 13.88
N ALA A 40 16.09 5.53 12.63
CA ALA A 40 16.71 4.31 12.13
C ALA A 40 17.26 4.50 10.71
N THR A 41 18.24 3.66 10.32
CA THR A 41 18.82 3.65 8.96
C THR A 41 19.10 2.23 8.50
N GLY A 42 19.24 2.03 7.19
CA GLY A 42 19.59 0.73 6.61
C GLY A 42 18.39 -0.07 6.10
N LEU A 43 17.18 0.47 6.23
CA LEU A 43 15.95 -0.05 5.64
C LEU A 43 15.97 0.03 4.11
N GLN A 44 15.38 -0.95 3.44
CA GLN A 44 15.28 -1.05 1.98
C GLN A 44 13.86 -0.77 1.50
N TYR A 45 13.65 0.37 0.84
CA TYR A 45 12.34 0.79 0.33
C TYR A 45 11.21 0.64 1.37
N PRO A 46 11.31 1.29 2.56
CA PRO A 46 10.26 1.21 3.56
C PRO A 46 8.96 1.84 3.07
N THR A 47 7.82 1.20 3.33
CA THR A 47 6.48 1.68 2.94
C THR A 47 5.65 2.13 4.13
N THR A 48 5.32 1.19 5.01
CA THR A 48 4.42 1.40 6.14
C THR A 48 5.06 0.88 7.41
N MET A 49 4.67 1.44 8.55
CA MET A 49 5.11 0.98 9.86
C MET A 49 3.94 0.86 10.84
N TYR A 50 4.09 0.01 11.86
CA TYR A 50 3.12 -0.16 12.93
C TYR A 50 3.81 -0.36 14.27
N PHE A 51 3.34 0.31 15.31
CA PHE A 51 3.88 0.16 16.68
C PHE A 51 3.37 -1.12 17.34
N VAL A 52 4.28 -1.91 17.90
CA VAL A 52 4.00 -3.15 18.65
C VAL A 52 4.65 -3.08 20.03
N GLY A 53 3.91 -2.57 21.01
CA GLY A 53 4.49 -2.18 22.29
C GLY A 53 5.38 -0.95 22.09
N ASP A 54 6.63 -1.02 22.54
CA ASP A 54 7.62 0.06 22.39
C ASP A 54 8.41 -0.04 21.06
N ASP A 55 8.30 -1.18 20.37
CA ASP A 55 8.98 -1.44 19.10
C ASP A 55 8.12 -1.06 17.89
N ILE A 56 8.75 -1.02 16.72
CA ILE A 56 8.11 -0.74 15.44
C ILE A 56 8.34 -1.91 14.48
N LEU A 57 7.27 -2.38 13.83
CA LEU A 57 7.37 -3.21 12.62
C LEU A 57 7.35 -2.30 11.39
N VAL A 58 8.37 -2.39 10.55
CA VAL A 58 8.52 -1.62 9.31
C VAL A 58 8.49 -2.59 8.13
N LEU A 59 7.65 -2.29 7.14
CA LEU A 59 7.56 -3.07 5.91
C LEU A 59 8.59 -2.60 4.89
N GLU A 60 9.32 -3.53 4.29
CA GLU A 60 10.18 -3.27 3.13
C GLU A 60 9.51 -3.77 1.85
N LYS A 61 9.16 -2.83 0.96
CA LYS A 61 8.31 -3.10 -0.22
C LYS A 61 8.82 -4.23 -1.10
N ASN A 62 10.09 -4.13 -1.49
CA ASN A 62 10.68 -4.95 -2.56
C ASN A 62 11.44 -6.18 -2.03
N THR A 63 11.66 -6.28 -0.72
CA THR A 63 12.32 -7.44 -0.12
C THR A 63 11.33 -8.40 0.53
N GLY A 64 10.05 -8.01 0.62
CA GLY A 64 9.02 -8.81 1.27
C GLY A 64 9.18 -8.92 2.79
N LYS A 65 10.06 -8.10 3.40
CA LYS A 65 10.43 -8.25 4.80
C LYS A 65 9.64 -7.35 5.73
N VAL A 66 9.24 -7.93 6.86
CA VAL A 66 8.82 -7.19 8.04
C VAL A 66 10.03 -7.04 8.96
N ILE A 67 10.53 -5.81 9.10
CA ILE A 67 11.71 -5.48 9.89
C ILE A 67 11.26 -4.94 11.25
N GLN A 68 11.79 -5.50 12.33
CA GLN A 68 11.57 -4.97 13.67
C GLN A 68 12.66 -3.93 14.00
N VAL A 69 12.24 -2.79 14.52
CA VAL A 69 13.09 -1.70 15.00
C VAL A 69 12.78 -1.46 16.47
N GLN A 70 13.83 -1.50 17.30
CA GLN A 70 13.72 -1.26 18.73
C GLN A 70 13.35 0.19 19.04
N ASP A 71 12.83 0.43 20.24
CA ASP A 71 12.56 1.77 20.81
C ASP A 71 13.75 2.76 20.75
N ASN A 72 14.97 2.24 20.64
CA ASN A 72 16.22 2.99 20.53
C ASN A 72 16.73 3.17 19.09
N GLY A 73 15.97 2.75 18.08
CA GLY A 73 16.31 2.87 16.66
C GLY A 73 17.20 1.75 16.10
N VAL A 74 17.59 0.76 16.92
CA VAL A 74 18.38 -0.40 16.47
C VAL A 74 17.50 -1.40 15.73
N ILE A 75 17.91 -1.77 14.52
CA ILE A 75 17.26 -2.80 13.70
C ILE A 75 17.65 -4.20 14.21
N TYR A 76 16.66 -5.09 14.37
CA TYR A 76 16.92 -6.50 14.65
C TYR A 76 17.62 -7.19 13.47
N ASN A 77 18.57 -8.09 13.75
CA ASN A 77 19.39 -8.73 12.71
C ASN A 77 18.56 -9.59 11.74
N GLU A 78 17.51 -10.23 12.25
CA GLU A 78 16.65 -11.11 11.47
C GLU A 78 15.28 -10.46 11.26
N PRO A 79 14.70 -10.55 10.06
CA PRO A 79 13.35 -10.05 9.83
C PRO A 79 12.34 -10.86 10.65
N ALA A 80 11.26 -10.21 11.06
CA ALA A 80 10.14 -10.85 11.74
C ALA A 80 9.36 -11.79 10.79
N LEU A 81 9.38 -11.47 9.48
CA LEU A 81 8.81 -12.27 8.40
C LEU A 81 9.48 -11.90 7.07
N ASP A 82 9.51 -12.84 6.13
CA ASP A 82 9.91 -12.64 4.73
C ASP A 82 8.88 -13.37 3.84
N VAL A 83 8.15 -12.63 3.00
CA VAL A 83 7.12 -13.15 2.09
C VAL A 83 7.47 -12.88 0.63
N PRO A 84 7.17 -13.81 -0.30
CA PRO A 84 7.49 -13.60 -1.70
C PRO A 84 6.57 -12.54 -2.32
N VAL A 85 7.15 -11.42 -2.76
CA VAL A 85 6.39 -10.29 -3.32
C VAL A 85 6.67 -10.03 -4.79
N MET A 86 5.68 -9.46 -5.48
CA MET A 86 5.92 -8.79 -6.76
C MET A 86 6.58 -7.43 -6.50
N ILE A 87 7.63 -7.09 -7.24
CA ILE A 87 8.41 -5.85 -7.04
C ILE A 87 8.27 -4.84 -8.20
N THR A 88 7.24 -5.01 -9.02
CA THR A 88 6.96 -4.15 -10.19
C THR A 88 5.97 -3.04 -9.83
N GLY A 89 6.27 -1.79 -10.21
CA GLY A 89 5.38 -0.65 -10.00
C GLY A 89 5.13 -0.37 -8.51
N GLU A 90 3.87 -0.24 -8.15
CA GLU A 90 3.38 -0.01 -6.78
C GLU A 90 3.28 -1.31 -5.96
N SER A 91 3.36 -2.47 -6.61
CA SER A 91 3.31 -3.79 -5.96
C SER A 91 4.41 -4.00 -4.92
N GLY A 92 4.12 -4.80 -3.90
CA GLY A 92 5.11 -5.20 -2.89
C GLY A 92 4.44 -5.52 -1.57
N LEU A 93 5.19 -5.40 -0.48
CA LEU A 93 4.68 -5.41 0.89
C LEU A 93 4.23 -4.01 1.31
N LEU A 94 2.93 -3.80 1.52
CA LEU A 94 2.32 -2.46 1.50
C LEU A 94 1.64 -2.06 2.80
N GLY A 95 0.77 -2.92 3.35
CA GLY A 95 -0.07 -2.55 4.49
C GLY A 95 0.17 -3.43 5.71
N ILE A 96 0.09 -2.83 6.90
CA ILE A 96 0.18 -3.53 8.18
C ILE A 96 -0.81 -2.93 9.19
N ALA A 97 -1.50 -3.79 9.93
CA ALA A 97 -2.29 -3.41 11.11
C ALA A 97 -2.25 -4.49 12.18
N PHE A 98 -2.42 -4.09 13.45
CA PHE A 98 -2.58 -5.02 14.57
C PHE A 98 -4.00 -4.95 15.15
N ALA A 99 -4.70 -6.08 15.16
CA ALA A 99 -6.07 -6.19 15.63
C ALA A 99 -6.31 -7.57 16.26
N SER A 100 -7.11 -7.62 17.33
CA SER A 100 -7.49 -8.89 17.97
C SER A 100 -6.32 -9.84 18.28
N ASN A 101 -5.16 -9.29 18.66
CA ASN A 101 -3.89 -10.00 18.91
C ASN A 101 -3.21 -10.64 17.68
N HIS A 102 -3.59 -10.21 16.47
CA HIS A 102 -2.98 -10.67 15.23
C HIS A 102 -2.46 -9.51 14.39
N ILE A 103 -1.44 -9.77 13.59
CA ILE A 103 -0.96 -8.85 12.57
C ILE A 103 -1.65 -9.19 11.24
N TYR A 104 -2.14 -8.16 10.55
CA TYR A 104 -2.70 -8.25 9.21
C TYR A 104 -1.75 -7.56 8.25
N LEU A 105 -1.39 -8.25 7.16
CA LEU A 105 -0.53 -7.72 6.11
C LEU A 105 -1.27 -7.68 4.78
N TYR A 106 -1.12 -6.58 4.04
CA TYR A 106 -1.49 -6.48 2.63
C TYR A 106 -0.23 -6.50 1.79
N PHE A 107 -0.19 -7.36 0.78
CA PHE A 107 0.88 -7.37 -0.21
C PHE A 107 0.44 -7.94 -1.55
N THR A 108 1.23 -7.66 -2.58
CA THR A 108 1.09 -8.32 -3.88
C THR A 108 1.98 -9.56 -3.89
N GLU A 109 1.38 -10.75 -3.78
CA GLU A 109 2.09 -12.02 -3.64
C GLU A 109 2.66 -12.49 -4.99
N SER A 110 3.93 -12.90 -4.95
CA SER A 110 4.57 -13.56 -6.07
C SER A 110 4.27 -15.07 -6.06
N PRO A 111 3.72 -15.62 -7.16
CA PRO A 111 3.40 -17.05 -7.24
C PRO A 111 4.66 -17.94 -7.38
N SER A 112 5.84 -17.36 -7.58
CA SER A 112 7.08 -18.12 -7.74
C SER A 112 7.70 -18.58 -6.43
N GLY A 113 7.18 -18.11 -5.28
CA GLY A 113 7.74 -18.41 -3.96
C GLY A 113 9.03 -17.65 -3.64
N PHE A 114 9.35 -16.62 -4.42
CA PHE A 114 10.44 -15.67 -4.18
C PHE A 114 10.10 -14.31 -4.79
N ASP A 115 10.80 -13.26 -4.36
CA ASP A 115 10.61 -11.90 -4.87
C ASP A 115 10.83 -11.83 -6.37
N LYS A 116 9.85 -11.29 -7.09
CA LYS A 116 9.85 -11.33 -8.55
C LYS A 116 9.53 -9.99 -9.17
N SER A 117 10.42 -9.56 -10.06
CA SER A 117 10.16 -8.48 -11.00
C SER A 117 9.75 -9.13 -12.33
N ASP A 118 8.48 -9.00 -12.71
CA ASP A 118 8.06 -9.34 -14.06
C ASP A 118 7.90 -8.06 -14.89
N THR A 119 8.45 -8.11 -16.09
CA THR A 119 8.24 -7.09 -17.12
C THR A 119 7.57 -7.76 -18.32
N TYR A 120 6.28 -7.48 -18.47
CA TYR A 120 5.44 -7.64 -19.67
C TYR A 120 5.26 -9.03 -20.32
N PRO A 121 4.03 -9.40 -20.76
CA PRO A 121 2.74 -8.77 -20.44
C PRO A 121 2.20 -9.24 -19.08
N ILE A 122 1.51 -8.36 -18.36
CA ILE A 122 0.95 -8.66 -17.03
C ILE A 122 -0.01 -9.86 -17.04
N SER A 123 -0.69 -10.09 -18.16
CA SER A 123 -1.57 -11.24 -18.38
C SER A 123 -0.88 -12.61 -18.29
N SER A 124 0.45 -12.65 -18.27
CA SER A 124 1.24 -13.87 -18.06
C SER A 124 1.62 -14.11 -16.60
N VAL A 125 1.37 -13.13 -15.74
CA VAL A 125 1.72 -13.14 -14.32
C VAL A 125 0.48 -13.53 -13.52
N ASN A 126 0.52 -14.69 -12.87
CA ASN A 126 -0.55 -15.14 -11.98
C ASN A 126 -0.33 -14.65 -10.53
N ALA A 127 -0.02 -13.35 -10.38
CA ALA A 127 0.11 -12.71 -9.08
C ALA A 127 -1.28 -12.32 -8.55
N ARG A 128 -1.34 -11.99 -7.26
CA ARG A 128 -2.58 -11.61 -6.57
C ARG A 128 -2.29 -10.62 -5.47
N ASN A 129 -3.22 -9.70 -5.25
CA ASN A 129 -3.22 -8.88 -4.04
C ASN A 129 -3.85 -9.70 -2.92
N VAL A 130 -3.25 -9.69 -1.74
CA VAL A 130 -3.65 -10.56 -0.64
C VAL A 130 -3.65 -9.83 0.69
N VAL A 131 -4.61 -10.18 1.54
CA VAL A 131 -4.60 -9.87 2.97
C VAL A 131 -4.43 -11.16 3.73
N TYR A 132 -3.37 -11.25 4.54
CA TYR A 132 -3.11 -12.37 5.44
C TYR A 132 -3.13 -11.91 6.89
N GLN A 133 -3.62 -12.78 7.76
CA GLN A 133 -3.48 -12.69 9.21
C GLN A 133 -2.32 -13.57 9.69
N TYR A 134 -1.59 -13.11 10.69
CA TYR A 134 -0.50 -13.84 11.35
C TYR A 134 -0.59 -13.73 12.86
N ASP A 135 -0.10 -14.76 13.54
CA ASP A 135 0.20 -14.72 14.98
C ASP A 135 1.52 -13.96 15.19
N TRP A 136 1.55 -13.09 16.21
CA TRP A 136 2.73 -12.35 16.63
C TRP A 136 3.18 -12.81 18.02
N ASP A 137 4.39 -13.37 18.12
CA ASP A 137 4.95 -13.87 19.39
C ASP A 137 5.95 -12.91 20.05
N GLY A 138 6.21 -11.74 19.43
CA GLY A 138 7.19 -10.76 19.87
C GLY A 138 8.51 -10.78 19.08
N GLU A 139 8.72 -11.81 18.25
CA GLU A 139 9.92 -11.96 17.41
C GLU A 139 9.57 -12.34 15.96
N LYS A 140 8.58 -13.21 15.76
CA LYS A 140 8.19 -13.76 14.46
C LYS A 140 6.70 -13.66 14.20
N LEU A 141 6.36 -13.45 12.93
CA LEU A 141 5.02 -13.64 12.42
C LEU A 141 4.87 -15.08 11.94
N THR A 142 3.88 -15.81 12.47
CA THR A 142 3.67 -17.23 12.17
C THR A 142 2.21 -17.54 11.87
N ASN A 143 1.91 -18.79 11.49
CA ASN A 143 0.55 -19.28 11.24
C ASN A 143 -0.28 -18.42 10.27
N PRO A 144 0.17 -18.25 9.01
CA PRO A 144 -0.55 -17.43 8.02
C PRO A 144 -1.96 -17.96 7.76
N ILE A 145 -2.95 -17.07 7.83
CA ILE A 145 -4.34 -17.33 7.43
C ILE A 145 -4.70 -16.33 6.33
N LEU A 146 -5.04 -16.83 5.13
CA LEU A 146 -5.52 -15.98 4.04
C LEU A 146 -6.89 -15.43 4.41
N ILE A 147 -6.99 -14.10 4.48
CA ILE A 147 -8.25 -13.38 4.76
C ILE A 147 -8.96 -13.07 3.45
N LYS A 148 -8.26 -12.46 2.50
CA LYS A 148 -8.82 -12.08 1.21
C LYS A 148 -7.77 -12.22 0.11
N GLU A 149 -8.21 -12.76 -1.02
CA GLU A 149 -7.52 -12.67 -2.30
C GLU A 149 -8.26 -11.67 -3.19
N LEU A 150 -7.50 -10.81 -3.85
CA LEU A 150 -7.99 -9.78 -4.76
C LEU A 150 -7.24 -9.85 -6.10
N PRO A 151 -7.86 -9.36 -7.18
CA PRO A 151 -7.23 -9.37 -8.50
C PRO A 151 -5.92 -8.56 -8.55
N TYR A 152 -5.07 -8.93 -9.49
CA TYR A 152 -3.89 -8.18 -9.91
C TYR A 152 -3.97 -8.01 -11.42
N PHE A 153 -4.46 -6.84 -11.87
CA PHE A 153 -4.65 -6.55 -13.29
C PHE A 153 -3.70 -5.47 -13.82
N ASP A 154 -3.17 -4.63 -12.93
CA ASP A 154 -2.14 -3.64 -13.22
C ASP A 154 -1.10 -3.57 -12.09
N TYR A 155 0.10 -3.07 -12.40
CA TYR A 155 1.14 -2.84 -11.41
C TYR A 155 1.06 -1.44 -10.76
N GLY A 156 0.12 -0.61 -11.20
CA GLY A 156 -0.30 0.63 -10.58
C GLY A 156 -1.70 0.52 -9.96
N HIS A 157 -2.05 1.53 -9.20
CA HIS A 157 -3.24 1.65 -8.38
C HIS A 157 -3.48 0.42 -7.51
N THR A 158 -2.43 -0.08 -6.87
CA THR A 158 -2.50 -1.27 -5.99
C THR A 158 -3.17 -0.97 -4.66
N GLY A 159 -3.15 0.30 -4.24
CA GLY A 159 -3.55 0.73 -2.91
C GLY A 159 -2.75 -0.02 -1.86
N GLY A 160 -3.45 -0.80 -1.04
CA GLY A 160 -2.83 -1.77 -0.14
C GLY A 160 -2.51 -1.25 1.25
N VAL A 161 -2.92 -0.03 1.60
CA VAL A 161 -2.88 0.42 3.00
C VAL A 161 -3.96 -0.31 3.82
N ILE A 162 -3.61 -0.68 5.05
CA ILE A 162 -4.54 -1.23 6.05
C ILE A 162 -4.57 -0.28 7.25
N THR A 163 -5.74 -0.05 7.85
CA THR A 163 -5.87 0.65 9.12
C THR A 163 -6.80 -0.09 10.10
N LYS A 164 -6.63 0.16 11.39
CA LYS A 164 -7.42 -0.45 12.46
C LYS A 164 -8.56 0.48 12.87
N GLY A 165 -9.77 -0.05 12.95
CA GLY A 165 -10.93 0.60 13.57
C GLY A 165 -10.93 0.55 15.09
N GLN A 166 -11.88 1.25 15.69
CA GLN A 166 -12.00 1.36 17.15
C GLN A 166 -12.46 0.05 17.81
N ASN A 167 -13.20 -0.81 17.09
CA ASN A 167 -13.70 -2.08 17.61
C ASN A 167 -12.91 -3.28 17.05
N ASN A 168 -11.60 -3.13 16.89
CA ASN A 168 -10.68 -4.13 16.33
C ASN A 168 -10.93 -4.55 14.88
N GLU A 169 -12.01 -4.12 14.22
CA GLU A 169 -12.14 -4.26 12.77
C GLU A 169 -10.94 -3.67 12.02
N ILE A 170 -10.59 -4.21 10.85
CA ILE A 170 -9.61 -3.60 9.96
C ILE A 170 -10.27 -3.13 8.67
N TYR A 171 -9.70 -2.08 8.10
CA TYR A 171 -10.08 -1.56 6.79
C TYR A 171 -8.88 -1.64 5.86
N PHE A 172 -9.10 -2.08 4.63
CA PHE A 172 -8.04 -2.10 3.63
C PHE A 172 -8.58 -1.71 2.26
N VAL A 173 -7.72 -1.12 1.43
CA VAL A 173 -8.10 -0.57 0.13
C VAL A 173 -7.36 -1.28 -1.00
N ILE A 174 -8.07 -1.47 -2.11
CA ILE A 174 -7.51 -1.77 -3.43
C ILE A 174 -7.97 -0.69 -4.40
N GLY A 175 -7.04 -0.15 -5.19
CA GLY A 175 -7.35 0.82 -6.24
C GLY A 175 -8.05 0.17 -7.44
N ASP A 176 -8.23 0.94 -8.51
CA ASP A 176 -9.00 0.51 -9.68
C ASP A 176 -8.34 -0.58 -10.52
N GLN A 177 -7.03 -0.75 -10.40
CA GLN A 177 -6.22 -1.66 -11.22
C GLN A 177 -6.39 -1.40 -12.73
N GLU A 178 -6.66 -0.15 -13.11
CA GLU A 178 -7.01 0.30 -14.47
C GLU A 178 -8.25 -0.37 -15.07
N GLU A 179 -9.08 -1.00 -14.23
CA GLU A 179 -10.30 -1.66 -14.67
C GLU A 179 -11.42 -0.66 -14.98
N ARG A 180 -12.37 -1.11 -15.79
CA ARG A 180 -13.51 -0.32 -16.25
C ARG A 180 -14.82 -1.10 -16.06
N THR A 181 -15.14 -1.38 -14.80
CA THR A 181 -16.26 -2.23 -14.40
C THR A 181 -17.26 -1.51 -13.49
N THR A 182 -18.26 -2.25 -13.01
CA THR A 182 -19.29 -1.73 -12.09
C THR A 182 -18.69 -1.07 -10.84
N PHE A 183 -17.56 -1.57 -10.33
CA PHE A 183 -16.88 -0.97 -9.19
C PHE A 183 -16.28 0.42 -9.46
N GLN A 184 -16.02 0.74 -10.74
CA GLN A 184 -15.59 2.06 -11.22
C GLN A 184 -16.76 2.89 -11.76
N ASN A 185 -17.99 2.66 -11.28
CA ASN A 185 -19.18 3.38 -11.73
C ASN A 185 -19.45 3.26 -13.24
N ILE A 186 -19.09 2.14 -13.87
CA ILE A 186 -19.41 1.86 -15.28
C ILE A 186 -20.52 0.80 -15.36
N PRO A 187 -21.68 1.08 -15.97
CA PRO A 187 -22.82 0.17 -15.99
C PRO A 187 -22.63 -0.97 -17.01
N VAL A 188 -21.78 -1.94 -16.67
CA VAL A 188 -21.50 -3.15 -17.46
C VAL A 188 -21.73 -4.42 -16.64
N ASP A 189 -21.86 -5.57 -17.31
CA ASP A 189 -21.99 -6.87 -16.65
C ASP A 189 -20.61 -7.48 -16.34
N ALA A 190 -19.80 -6.73 -15.60
CA ALA A 190 -18.50 -7.16 -15.10
C ALA A 190 -18.29 -6.60 -13.69
N THR A 191 -17.90 -7.45 -12.75
CA THR A 191 -17.68 -7.09 -11.35
C THR A 191 -16.34 -7.64 -10.90
N TYR A 192 -15.32 -6.79 -10.92
CA TYR A 192 -14.05 -7.07 -10.27
C TYR A 192 -14.00 -6.26 -8.99
N GLU A 193 -13.66 -6.91 -7.89
CA GLU A 193 -13.59 -6.31 -6.54
C GLU A 193 -12.40 -5.34 -6.38
N THR A 194 -12.11 -4.56 -7.42
CA THR A 194 -11.17 -3.42 -7.43
C THR A 194 -11.93 -2.14 -7.03
N SER A 195 -11.26 -1.00 -6.94
CA SER A 195 -11.86 0.29 -6.52
C SER A 195 -12.66 0.20 -5.23
N SER A 196 -12.11 -0.47 -4.22
CA SER A 196 -12.88 -0.90 -3.05
C SER A 196 -12.13 -0.66 -1.75
N ILE A 197 -12.87 -0.25 -0.72
CA ILE A 197 -12.45 -0.40 0.67
C ILE A 197 -13.27 -1.54 1.27
N PHE A 198 -12.59 -2.52 1.85
CA PHE A 198 -13.20 -3.61 2.59
C PHE A 198 -13.06 -3.40 4.08
N LYS A 199 -14.06 -3.85 4.83
CA LYS A 199 -14.04 -3.97 6.28
C LYS A 199 -13.97 -5.44 6.67
N VAL A 200 -13.08 -5.80 7.59
CA VAL A 200 -13.02 -7.14 8.19
C VAL A 200 -13.36 -7.04 9.66
N ASP A 201 -14.39 -7.79 10.09
CA ASP A 201 -14.65 -8.03 11.51
C ASP A 201 -13.72 -9.15 12.01
N THR A 202 -12.67 -8.75 12.71
CA THR A 202 -11.62 -9.63 13.22
C THR A 202 -12.04 -10.44 14.44
N GLU A 203 -13.16 -10.11 15.08
CA GLU A 203 -13.70 -10.84 16.24
C GLU A 203 -14.75 -11.88 15.81
N SER A 204 -15.40 -11.68 14.66
CA SER A 204 -16.40 -12.59 14.09
C SER A 204 -15.86 -13.39 12.90
N ASN A 205 -14.84 -14.23 13.14
CA ASN A 205 -14.29 -15.17 12.16
C ASN A 205 -13.81 -14.50 10.86
N ASN A 206 -13.26 -13.29 10.96
CA ASN A 206 -12.78 -12.48 9.83
C ASN A 206 -13.84 -12.31 8.73
N SER A 207 -15.11 -12.07 9.10
CA SER A 207 -16.15 -11.78 8.10
C SER A 207 -15.84 -10.48 7.36
N ILE A 208 -16.04 -10.47 6.04
CA ILE A 208 -15.63 -9.39 5.14
C ILE A 208 -16.85 -8.72 4.52
N GLU A 209 -16.85 -7.39 4.51
CA GLU A 209 -17.87 -6.54 3.92
C GLU A 209 -17.24 -5.54 2.96
N LEU A 210 -17.89 -5.28 1.82
CA LEU A 210 -17.56 -4.13 0.97
C LEU A 210 -18.04 -2.85 1.68
N PHE A 211 -17.10 -2.05 2.16
CA PHE A 211 -17.38 -0.86 2.97
C PHE A 211 -17.60 0.39 2.13
N ALA A 212 -16.78 0.56 1.08
CA ALA A 212 -16.89 1.65 0.11
C ALA A 212 -16.42 1.20 -1.27
N MET A 213 -16.82 1.93 -2.30
CA MET A 213 -16.48 1.65 -3.70
C MET A 213 -16.11 2.91 -4.48
N GLY A 214 -15.75 2.77 -5.76
CA GLY A 214 -15.45 3.88 -6.65
C GLY A 214 -14.13 4.58 -6.31
N ILE A 215 -13.18 3.85 -5.71
CA ILE A 215 -11.86 4.36 -5.32
C ILE A 215 -10.88 4.24 -6.49
N ARG A 216 -10.18 5.31 -6.90
CA ARG A 216 -9.17 5.23 -7.96
C ARG A 216 -7.85 4.65 -7.44
N ASN A 217 -7.13 5.43 -6.64
CA ASN A 217 -5.78 5.10 -6.19
C ASN A 217 -5.55 5.71 -4.81
N SER A 218 -5.63 4.89 -3.77
CA SER A 218 -5.57 5.35 -2.38
C SER A 218 -4.43 4.67 -1.63
N PHE A 219 -3.53 5.48 -1.08
CA PHE A 219 -2.43 5.04 -0.21
C PHE A 219 -2.57 5.47 1.24
N GLY A 220 -3.62 6.24 1.57
CA GLY A 220 -3.87 6.75 2.91
C GLY A 220 -5.21 6.27 3.42
N LEU A 221 -5.20 5.60 4.57
CA LEU A 221 -6.39 5.26 5.34
C LEU A 221 -6.12 5.52 6.83
N ALA A 222 -7.02 6.24 7.49
CA ALA A 222 -6.94 6.48 8.92
C ALA A 222 -8.32 6.52 9.56
N VAL A 223 -8.42 5.98 10.77
CA VAL A 223 -9.63 6.10 11.59
C VAL A 223 -9.42 7.24 12.57
N ASP A 224 -10.35 8.20 12.57
CA ASP A 224 -10.36 9.29 13.54
C ASP A 224 -10.60 8.71 14.95
N PRO A 225 -9.67 8.91 15.90
CA PRO A 225 -9.79 8.36 17.24
C PRO A 225 -10.91 8.98 18.08
N ILE A 226 -11.43 10.15 17.69
CA ILE A 226 -12.53 10.84 18.40
C ILE A 226 -13.88 10.39 17.86
N THR A 227 -14.06 10.41 16.54
CA THR A 227 -15.36 10.13 15.91
C THR A 227 -15.55 8.68 15.49
N GLY A 228 -14.47 7.93 15.30
CA GLY A 228 -14.48 6.59 14.73
C GLY A 228 -14.72 6.55 13.23
N TYR A 229 -14.75 7.71 12.56
CA TYR A 229 -14.92 7.77 11.11
C TYR A 229 -13.64 7.39 10.38
N LEU A 230 -13.81 6.69 9.27
CA LEU A 230 -12.73 6.37 8.34
C LEU A 230 -12.51 7.56 7.40
N TRP A 231 -11.24 7.88 7.17
CA TRP A 231 -10.79 8.88 6.21
C TRP A 231 -9.86 8.21 5.22
N ASP A 232 -9.97 8.57 3.95
CA ASP A 232 -9.04 8.14 2.91
C ASP A 232 -8.48 9.32 2.13
N THR A 233 -7.27 9.14 1.60
CA THR A 233 -6.69 10.04 0.60
C THR A 233 -6.69 9.35 -0.75
N GLU A 234 -7.10 10.06 -1.80
CA GLU A 234 -7.13 9.50 -3.16
C GLU A 234 -6.32 10.36 -4.12
N ASN A 235 -5.47 9.72 -4.92
CA ASN A 235 -4.71 10.37 -5.98
C ASN A 235 -5.57 10.52 -7.23
N GLY A 236 -5.70 11.76 -7.71
CA GLY A 236 -6.36 12.06 -8.97
C GLY A 236 -5.53 11.63 -10.19
N PRO A 237 -6.12 11.58 -11.39
CA PRO A 237 -5.38 11.25 -12.61
C PRO A 237 -4.46 12.39 -13.05
N ASP A 238 -5.03 13.57 -13.32
CA ASP A 238 -4.32 14.79 -13.73
C ASP A 238 -4.61 15.99 -12.82
N LYS A 239 -5.72 15.90 -12.08
CA LYS A 239 -6.30 16.95 -11.24
C LYS A 239 -7.01 16.28 -10.08
N PHE A 240 -7.16 17.03 -8.99
CA PHE A 240 -7.96 16.67 -7.83
C PHE A 240 -7.44 15.42 -7.13
N ASP A 241 -6.37 15.59 -6.36
CA ASP A 241 -6.19 14.70 -5.20
C ASP A 241 -7.26 15.03 -4.15
N GLU A 242 -7.62 14.06 -3.33
CA GLU A 242 -8.76 14.15 -2.42
C GLU A 242 -8.42 13.72 -0.99
N LEU A 243 -9.15 14.29 -0.03
CA LEU A 243 -9.33 13.75 1.31
C LEU A 243 -10.83 13.56 1.53
N ASN A 244 -11.23 12.31 1.74
CA ASN A 244 -12.63 11.89 1.79
C ASN A 244 -13.01 11.38 3.18
N LEU A 245 -14.25 11.64 3.57
CA LEU A 245 -14.87 11.04 4.75
C LEU A 245 -15.63 9.78 4.34
N VAL A 246 -15.08 8.61 4.66
CA VAL A 246 -15.58 7.31 4.22
C VAL A 246 -16.60 6.75 5.22
N LYS A 247 -17.88 6.93 4.89
CA LYS A 247 -19.00 6.30 5.61
C LYS A 247 -19.30 4.91 5.04
N PRO A 248 -19.99 4.03 5.78
CA PRO A 248 -20.49 2.77 5.21
C PRO A 248 -21.35 3.04 3.98
N GLY A 249 -21.08 2.35 2.87
CA GLY A 249 -21.75 2.59 1.60
C GLY A 249 -21.25 3.84 0.87
N PHE A 250 -20.09 4.38 1.20
CA PHE A 250 -19.50 5.49 0.46
C PHE A 250 -19.13 5.08 -0.97
N ASN A 251 -19.39 5.96 -1.93
CA ASN A 251 -18.91 5.84 -3.30
C ASN A 251 -18.02 7.06 -3.61
N SER A 252 -16.74 6.87 -3.86
CA SER A 252 -15.85 7.99 -4.23
C SER A 252 -16.16 8.53 -5.65
N GLY A 253 -16.84 7.72 -6.47
CA GLY A 253 -17.38 8.17 -7.75
C GLY A 253 -16.46 7.94 -8.95
N TRP A 254 -15.23 7.46 -8.74
CA TRP A 254 -14.36 7.04 -9.85
C TRP A 254 -15.05 5.97 -10.70
N ILE A 255 -14.99 5.99 -12.04
CA ILE A 255 -14.32 6.97 -12.92
C ILE A 255 -15.24 8.12 -13.37
N SER A 256 -16.50 8.11 -12.96
CA SER A 256 -17.51 9.09 -13.41
C SER A 256 -17.15 10.52 -12.97
N ILE A 257 -16.54 10.62 -11.78
CA ILE A 257 -16.12 11.88 -11.19
C ILE A 257 -14.81 11.70 -10.42
N MET A 258 -14.03 12.80 -10.38
CA MET A 258 -12.91 13.03 -9.48
C MET A 258 -12.92 14.52 -9.14
N GLY A 259 -12.79 14.83 -7.86
CA GLY A 259 -12.94 16.16 -7.28
C GLY A 259 -14.40 16.53 -6.96
N PRO A 260 -14.63 17.78 -6.51
CA PRO A 260 -15.96 18.28 -6.20
C PRO A 260 -16.86 18.37 -7.42
N SER A 261 -18.10 17.88 -7.29
CA SER A 261 -19.10 17.81 -8.35
C SER A 261 -19.50 19.16 -8.96
N ASP A 262 -19.35 20.26 -8.23
CA ASP A 262 -19.59 21.62 -8.72
C ASP A 262 -18.45 22.19 -9.58
N ARG A 263 -17.30 21.49 -9.62
CA ARG A 263 -16.06 21.92 -10.30
C ARG A 263 -15.55 20.90 -11.32
N SER A 264 -16.09 19.69 -11.32
CA SER A 264 -15.86 18.67 -12.33
C SER A 264 -16.94 18.74 -13.41
N ASP A 265 -16.56 18.84 -14.69
CA ASP A 265 -17.49 18.64 -15.81
C ASP A 265 -17.80 17.13 -15.97
N SER A 266 -18.44 16.53 -14.96
CA SER A 266 -18.62 15.08 -14.83
C SER A 266 -20.03 14.61 -15.19
N ASP A 267 -20.12 13.42 -15.78
CA ASP A 267 -21.39 12.71 -15.96
C ASP A 267 -21.74 11.93 -14.69
N LEU A 268 -22.66 12.49 -13.89
CA LEU A 268 -23.11 11.86 -12.65
C LEU A 268 -24.18 10.77 -12.89
N SER A 269 -24.64 10.58 -14.13
CA SER A 269 -25.73 9.64 -14.44
C SER A 269 -25.34 8.18 -14.30
N THR A 270 -24.03 7.90 -14.30
CA THR A 270 -23.44 6.56 -14.16
C THR A 270 -23.11 6.19 -12.71
N LEU A 271 -23.25 7.13 -11.77
CA LEU A 271 -23.04 6.85 -10.35
C LEU A 271 -24.04 5.80 -9.84
N ASN A 272 -23.55 4.92 -8.98
CA ASN A 272 -24.31 3.85 -8.31
C ASN A 272 -24.92 2.85 -9.31
N PRO A 273 -24.11 2.22 -10.16
CA PRO A 273 -24.58 1.19 -11.08
C PRO A 273 -25.12 -0.01 -10.29
N LYS A 274 -26.06 -0.76 -10.88
CA LYS A 274 -26.53 -2.02 -10.28
C LYS A 274 -25.36 -3.00 -10.15
N PRO A 275 -25.23 -3.75 -9.03
CA PRO A 275 -26.17 -3.88 -7.91
C PRO A 275 -25.86 -2.96 -6.71
N PHE A 276 -25.10 -1.88 -6.90
CA PHE A 276 -24.60 -1.01 -5.84
C PHE A 276 -25.43 0.26 -5.66
N GLU A 277 -26.75 0.19 -5.88
CA GLU A 277 -27.65 1.34 -5.70
C GLU A 277 -27.65 1.89 -4.27
N ASN A 278 -27.19 1.10 -3.28
CA ASN A 278 -27.06 1.48 -1.89
C ASN A 278 -25.74 2.18 -1.54
N PHE A 279 -24.78 2.20 -2.47
CA PHE A 279 -23.57 3.00 -2.33
C PHE A 279 -23.86 4.41 -2.86
N VAL A 280 -23.40 5.45 -2.16
CA VAL A 280 -23.81 6.84 -2.43
C VAL A 280 -22.59 7.73 -2.52
N TYR A 281 -22.53 8.50 -3.61
CA TYR A 281 -21.50 9.50 -3.81
C TYR A 281 -21.55 10.62 -2.78
N SER A 282 -20.38 11.04 -2.32
CA SER A 282 -20.19 12.27 -1.53
C SER A 282 -18.99 13.02 -2.09
N ASP A 283 -19.11 14.35 -2.17
CA ASP A 283 -17.98 15.21 -2.53
C ASP A 283 -16.82 15.02 -1.52
N PRO A 284 -15.56 15.21 -1.95
CA PRO A 284 -14.42 15.24 -1.05
C PRO A 284 -14.51 16.40 -0.05
N GLU A 285 -14.11 16.13 1.20
CA GLU A 285 -14.04 17.16 2.24
C GLU A 285 -12.94 18.18 1.91
N PHE A 286 -11.85 17.72 1.29
CA PHE A 286 -10.80 18.57 0.73
C PHE A 286 -10.33 18.03 -0.62
N SER A 287 -9.98 18.93 -1.53
CA SER A 287 -9.42 18.55 -2.82
C SER A 287 -8.39 19.55 -3.33
N TRP A 288 -7.37 19.04 -4.03
CA TRP A 288 -6.27 19.82 -4.61
C TRP A 288 -6.32 19.75 -6.13
N HIS A 289 -6.65 20.88 -6.77
CA HIS A 289 -6.77 20.95 -8.23
C HIS A 289 -5.50 20.53 -8.97
N ARG A 290 -4.32 20.86 -8.43
CA ARG A 290 -3.05 20.31 -8.88
C ARG A 290 -2.72 19.14 -7.96
N THR A 291 -2.49 17.98 -8.56
CA THR A 291 -2.05 16.80 -7.81
C THR A 291 -0.73 17.09 -7.11
N VAL A 292 -0.58 16.52 -5.93
CA VAL A 292 0.60 16.58 -5.06
C VAL A 292 1.39 15.27 -5.19
N GLY A 293 0.74 14.19 -5.65
CA GLY A 293 1.35 12.91 -6.03
C GLY A 293 2.16 12.93 -7.32
#